data_AF-A0AAN6NGB6-F1
#
_entry.id   AF-A0AAN6NGB6-F1
#
_cell.length_a   1.000
_cell.length_b   1.000
_cell.length_c   1.000
_cell.angle_alpha   90.00
_cell.angle_beta   90.00
_cell.angle_gamma   90.00
#
_symmetry.space_group_name_H-M   'P 1'
#
loop_
_entity.id
_entity.type
_entity.pdbx_description
1 polymer ?
#
loop_
_entity_poly.entity_id
_entity_poly.type
_entity_poly.pdbx_seq_one_letter_code
_entity_poly.pdbx_strand_id
1 'polypeptide(L)'
;MQLVVRKQLVDDMVPVAEIDTQRQDVFYGTFRASMKMTGNPGTCAAFFWYFNDTQEIDMEFLSKDFNPSNNSYPVNLVLQSRQAAEAGYNAASTGNFIKAFLPFDPTTDFHEYRIDYIPGRVYFYADGEVLAEMTGSAVPTSPGHLILQHWSNGNPLWSGGPPPNDSALTVEYVKAYFNSSLLQRHADWAARCTNATAPGAICEIPNLDKDWFFGLHPNMTPNQTVWVSDENAGSRLEILRWWTIISALLLVNGWLLGLW
;
A
#
# COMPACT_ATOMS: atom_id res chain seq x y z
N MET A 1 -13.26 1.48 -6.52
CA MET A 1 -12.53 0.34 -7.15
C MET A 1 -12.62 -0.89 -6.24
N GLN A 2 -12.53 -2.11 -6.78
CA GLN A 2 -12.50 -3.34 -5.97
C GLN A 2 -11.34 -4.26 -6.36
N LEU A 3 -10.61 -4.75 -5.37
CA LEU A 3 -9.59 -5.79 -5.51
C LEU A 3 -10.17 -7.08 -4.92
N VAL A 4 -10.35 -8.11 -5.75
CA VAL A 4 -11.13 -9.29 -5.39
C VAL A 4 -10.24 -10.53 -5.30
N VAL A 5 -10.24 -11.17 -4.14
CA VAL A 5 -9.76 -12.54 -3.96
C VAL A 5 -10.92 -13.49 -4.24
N ARG A 6 -10.75 -14.41 -5.18
CA ARG A 6 -11.82 -15.35 -5.56
C ARG A 6 -11.78 -16.60 -4.69
N LYS A 7 -12.97 -17.14 -4.39
CA LYS A 7 -13.12 -18.45 -3.74
C LYS A 7 -12.69 -19.57 -4.69
N GLN A 8 -13.11 -19.48 -5.95
CA GLN A 8 -12.84 -20.52 -6.94
C GLN A 8 -11.38 -20.48 -7.35
N LEU A 9 -10.69 -21.60 -7.15
CA LEU A 9 -9.32 -21.77 -7.59
C LEU A 9 -9.26 -21.88 -9.12
N VAL A 10 -8.17 -21.39 -9.70
CA VAL A 10 -7.80 -21.59 -11.10
C VAL A 10 -6.42 -22.25 -11.08
N ASP A 11 -6.33 -23.45 -11.66
CA ASP A 11 -5.09 -24.26 -11.64
C ASP A 11 -4.51 -24.42 -10.21
N ASP A 12 -5.37 -24.74 -9.25
CA ASP A 12 -5.05 -24.87 -7.81
C ASP A 12 -4.50 -23.60 -7.13
N MET A 13 -4.56 -22.45 -7.80
CA MET A 13 -4.14 -21.16 -7.27
C MET A 13 -5.34 -20.28 -6.94
N VAL A 14 -5.20 -19.44 -5.92
CA VAL A 14 -6.22 -18.43 -5.58
C VAL A 14 -6.05 -17.22 -6.50
N PRO A 15 -7.08 -16.83 -7.27
CA PRO A 15 -7.03 -15.57 -8.00
C PRO A 15 -7.04 -14.39 -7.02
N VAL A 16 -6.08 -13.48 -7.20
CA VAL A 16 -5.84 -12.30 -6.35
C VAL A 16 -5.85 -11.02 -7.21
N ALA A 17 -5.76 -9.85 -6.59
CA ALA A 17 -5.71 -8.58 -7.30
C ALA A 17 -4.68 -7.63 -6.68
N GLU A 18 -4.04 -6.85 -7.55
CA GLU A 18 -3.01 -5.86 -7.21
C GLU A 18 -3.15 -4.66 -8.14
N ILE A 19 -2.79 -3.48 -7.64
CA ILE A 19 -2.67 -2.27 -8.43
C ILE A 19 -1.54 -1.39 -7.90
N ASP A 20 -0.74 -0.92 -8.84
CA ASP A 20 0.48 -0.16 -8.57
C ASP A 20 0.37 1.25 -9.14
N THR A 21 1.02 2.20 -8.49
CA THR A 21 1.28 3.49 -9.15
C THR A 21 2.35 3.31 -10.23
N GLN A 22 2.09 3.82 -11.44
CA GLN A 22 3.09 3.83 -12.52
C GLN A 22 4.36 4.62 -12.16
N ARG A 23 4.24 5.63 -11.30
CA ARG A 23 5.37 6.43 -10.83
C ARG A 23 6.19 5.64 -9.81
N GLN A 24 7.50 5.53 -10.06
CA GLN A 24 8.49 4.89 -9.19
C GLN A 24 9.42 5.88 -8.50
N ASP A 25 9.16 7.18 -8.66
CA ASP A 25 9.90 8.25 -8.02
C ASP A 25 9.19 8.77 -6.76
N VAL A 26 8.37 7.93 -6.13
CA VAL A 26 7.63 8.24 -4.89
C VAL A 26 8.58 8.10 -3.71
N PHE A 27 8.98 9.21 -3.10
CA PHE A 27 9.86 9.21 -1.94
C PHE A 27 9.12 9.73 -0.69
N TYR A 28 9.74 10.56 0.15
CA TYR A 28 9.08 11.07 1.36
C TYR A 28 7.73 11.74 1.07
N GLY A 29 6.72 11.43 1.87
CA GLY A 29 5.37 11.93 1.68
C GLY A 29 4.37 11.38 2.68
N THR A 30 3.11 11.75 2.46
CA THR A 30 1.95 11.21 3.14
C THR A 30 1.08 10.50 2.11
N PHE A 31 0.81 9.22 2.37
CA PHE A 31 0.10 8.30 1.48
C PHE A 31 -1.15 7.82 2.18
N ARG A 32 -2.30 7.93 1.52
CA ARG A 32 -3.61 7.73 2.12
C ARG A 32 -4.46 6.86 1.24
N ALA A 33 -5.14 5.89 1.82
CA ALA A 33 -6.12 5.07 1.14
C ALA A 33 -7.39 4.98 1.98
N SER A 34 -8.54 5.35 1.39
CA SER A 34 -9.85 5.06 1.99
C SER A 34 -10.30 3.69 1.52
N MET A 35 -10.37 2.75 2.45
CA MET A 35 -10.63 1.35 2.17
C MET A 35 -11.69 0.79 3.11
N LYS A 36 -12.49 -0.13 2.56
CA LYS A 36 -13.37 -1.01 3.33
C LYS A 36 -12.94 -2.46 3.13
N MET A 37 -12.64 -3.11 4.24
CA MET A 37 -12.14 -4.48 4.29
C MET A 37 -13.28 -5.49 4.15
N THR A 38 -12.95 -6.73 3.82
CA THR A 38 -13.91 -7.84 3.87
C THR A 38 -14.02 -8.40 5.29
N GLY A 39 -15.22 -8.84 5.67
CA GLY A 39 -15.42 -9.66 6.87
C GLY A 39 -15.27 -11.16 6.63
N ASN A 40 -15.04 -11.60 5.39
CA ASN A 40 -14.76 -13.00 5.10
C ASN A 40 -13.33 -13.34 5.57
N PRO A 41 -13.14 -14.31 6.46
CA PRO A 41 -11.80 -14.71 6.87
C PRO A 41 -11.06 -15.36 5.68
N GLY A 42 -9.73 -15.34 5.72
CA GLY A 42 -8.90 -16.04 4.74
C GLY A 42 -8.21 -15.15 3.71
N THR A 43 -8.12 -13.84 3.93
CA THR A 43 -7.41 -12.91 3.02
C THR A 43 -6.50 -11.94 3.77
N CYS A 44 -5.52 -11.40 3.05
CA CYS A 44 -4.72 -10.25 3.44
C CYS A 44 -5.04 -9.09 2.50
N ALA A 45 -5.55 -7.98 3.04
CA ALA A 45 -5.59 -6.70 2.33
C ALA A 45 -4.31 -5.92 2.69
N ALA A 46 -3.65 -5.32 1.70
CA ALA A 46 -2.40 -4.61 1.92
C ALA A 46 -2.43 -3.22 1.26
N PHE A 47 -1.95 -2.22 2.00
CA PHE A 47 -1.61 -0.90 1.50
C PHE A 47 -0.18 -0.60 1.89
N PHE A 48 0.70 -0.44 0.89
CA PHE A 48 2.11 -0.39 1.15
C PHE A 48 2.88 0.49 0.17
N TRP A 49 4.07 0.90 0.60
CA TRP A 49 5.07 1.56 -0.23
C TRP A 49 6.21 0.56 -0.48
N TYR A 50 6.67 0.46 -1.73
CA TYR A 50 7.64 -0.56 -2.14
C TYR A 50 8.76 0.01 -3.03
N PHE A 51 10.01 -0.34 -2.71
CA PHE A 51 11.15 -0.25 -3.62
C PHE A 51 11.70 -1.64 -3.96
N ASN A 52 11.94 -2.47 -2.93
CA ASN A 52 12.34 -3.87 -3.05
C ASN A 52 12.08 -4.62 -1.73
N ASP A 53 12.33 -5.93 -1.71
CA ASP A 53 12.08 -6.82 -0.54
C ASP A 53 12.86 -6.48 0.75
N THR A 54 13.71 -5.46 0.73
CA THR A 54 14.46 -4.99 1.90
C THR A 54 14.17 -3.53 2.26
N GLN A 55 13.31 -2.87 1.49
CA GLN A 55 12.89 -1.49 1.65
C GLN A 55 11.43 -1.38 1.22
N GLU A 56 10.55 -1.58 2.20
CA GLU A 56 9.11 -1.65 2.04
C GLU A 56 8.44 -1.22 3.35
N ILE A 57 7.27 -0.60 3.25
CA ILE A 57 6.47 -0.10 4.37
C ILE A 57 5.06 -0.65 4.24
N ASP A 58 4.65 -1.49 5.18
CA ASP A 58 3.43 -2.28 5.05
C ASP A 58 2.36 -1.88 6.08
N MET A 59 1.12 -1.82 5.61
CA MET A 59 -0.09 -2.00 6.42
C MET A 59 -0.85 -3.21 5.90
N GLU A 60 -0.85 -4.30 6.66
CA GLU A 60 -1.47 -5.57 6.28
C GLU A 60 -2.61 -5.97 7.23
N PHE A 61 -3.77 -6.23 6.64
CA PHE A 61 -5.03 -6.50 7.32
C PHE A 61 -5.44 -7.95 7.08
N LEU A 62 -5.32 -8.77 8.12
CA LEU A 62 -5.67 -10.19 8.05
C LEU A 62 -7.12 -10.38 8.45
N SER A 63 -8.00 -10.64 7.49
CA SER A 63 -9.44 -10.75 7.74
C SER A 63 -9.80 -11.88 8.71
N LYS A 64 -8.95 -12.91 8.83
CA LYS A 64 -9.12 -14.00 9.79
C LYS A 64 -8.93 -13.56 11.25
N ASP A 65 -8.22 -12.46 11.49
CA ASP A 65 -7.89 -11.97 12.83
C ASP A 65 -8.93 -10.94 13.33
N PHE A 66 -9.89 -10.54 12.49
CA PHE A 66 -10.99 -9.66 12.88
C PHE A 66 -11.99 -10.41 13.77
N ASN A 67 -12.31 -9.81 14.91
CA ASN A 67 -13.28 -10.35 15.85
C ASN A 67 -14.29 -9.28 16.26
N PRO A 68 -15.46 -9.25 15.59
CA PRO A 68 -16.52 -8.31 15.94
C PRO A 68 -17.12 -8.52 17.33
N SER A 69 -17.05 -9.74 17.89
CA SER A 69 -17.66 -10.04 19.19
C SER A 69 -16.98 -9.34 20.36
N ASN A 70 -15.70 -8.96 20.20
CA ASN A 70 -14.93 -8.22 21.20
C ASN A 70 -14.33 -6.91 20.65
N ASN A 71 -14.82 -6.43 19.50
CA ASN A 71 -14.35 -5.22 18.84
C ASN A 71 -12.83 -5.18 18.62
N SER A 72 -12.26 -6.31 18.18
CA SER A 72 -10.82 -6.46 17.95
C SER A 72 -10.51 -6.57 16.46
N TYR A 73 -9.78 -5.60 15.93
CA TYR A 73 -9.43 -5.53 14.51
C TYR A 73 -7.93 -5.22 14.36
N PRO A 74 -7.07 -6.24 14.39
CA PRO A 74 -5.64 -6.03 14.28
C PRO A 74 -5.21 -5.55 12.89
N VAL A 75 -4.16 -4.76 12.85
CA VAL A 75 -3.40 -4.43 11.63
C VAL A 75 -1.92 -4.69 11.91
N ASN A 76 -1.25 -5.36 10.96
CA ASN A 76 0.17 -5.61 11.02
C ASN A 76 0.90 -4.48 10.29
N LEU A 77 1.80 -3.82 11.00
CA LEU A 77 2.62 -2.72 10.49
C LEU A 77 4.05 -3.21 10.40
N VAL A 78 4.64 -3.16 9.21
CA VAL A 78 5.94 -3.78 8.94
C VAL A 78 6.85 -2.82 8.21
N LEU A 79 8.13 -2.84 8.58
CA LEU A 79 9.21 -2.31 7.74
C LEU A 79 10.09 -3.47 7.32
N GLN A 80 10.05 -3.84 6.04
CA GLN A 80 10.97 -4.86 5.54
C GLN A 80 12.39 -4.34 5.58
N SER A 81 13.33 -5.26 5.80
CA SER A 81 14.73 -4.93 6.00
C SER A 81 15.61 -6.09 5.59
N ARG A 82 16.91 -5.83 5.38
CA ARG A 82 17.88 -6.90 5.15
C ARG A 82 17.87 -7.92 6.29
N GLN A 83 17.76 -7.47 7.53
CA GLN A 83 17.68 -8.37 8.69
C GLN A 83 16.45 -9.28 8.60
N ALA A 84 15.30 -8.75 8.15
CA ALA A 84 14.09 -9.56 7.98
C ALA A 84 14.28 -10.59 6.86
N ALA A 85 14.87 -10.20 5.73
CA ALA A 85 15.19 -11.13 4.64
C ALA A 85 16.16 -12.25 5.09
N GLU A 86 17.21 -11.90 5.85
CA GLU A 86 18.15 -12.87 6.45
C GLU A 86 17.49 -13.79 7.50
N ALA A 87 16.40 -13.33 8.12
CA ALA A 87 15.55 -14.10 9.03
C ALA A 87 14.40 -14.84 8.31
N GLY A 88 14.50 -15.06 6.99
CA GLY A 88 13.50 -15.78 6.21
C GLY A 88 12.23 -14.96 5.95
N TYR A 89 12.38 -13.65 5.75
CA TYR A 89 11.30 -12.68 5.55
C TYR A 89 10.37 -12.52 6.75
N ASN A 90 10.85 -12.79 7.96
CA ASN A 90 10.10 -12.61 9.20
C ASN A 90 10.56 -11.36 9.97
N ALA A 91 9.92 -10.23 9.69
CA ALA A 91 10.19 -8.96 10.37
C ALA A 91 9.82 -8.95 11.87
N ALA A 92 8.95 -9.86 12.33
CA ALA A 92 8.63 -9.97 13.76
C ALA A 92 9.84 -10.35 14.62
N SER A 93 10.82 -11.04 14.02
CA SER A 93 12.07 -11.41 14.68
C SER A 93 13.12 -10.29 14.70
N THR A 94 12.90 -9.18 13.99
CA THR A 94 13.91 -8.13 13.78
C THR A 94 13.57 -6.78 14.42
N GLY A 95 12.46 -6.72 15.16
CA GLY A 95 11.99 -5.48 15.80
C GLY A 95 11.33 -4.48 14.85
N ASN A 96 11.09 -4.87 13.59
CA ASN A 96 10.50 -4.02 12.55
C ASN A 96 9.05 -4.43 12.24
N PHE A 97 8.33 -4.84 13.28
CA PHE A 97 6.95 -5.31 13.19
C PHE A 97 6.17 -4.81 14.41
N ILE A 98 5.00 -4.23 14.18
CA ILE A 98 4.06 -3.83 15.23
C ILE A 98 2.68 -4.36 14.86
N LYS A 99 2.04 -5.10 15.77
CA LYS A 99 0.61 -5.40 15.68
C LYS A 99 -0.17 -4.32 16.42
N ALA A 100 -0.82 -3.43 15.68
CA ALA A 100 -1.71 -2.41 16.21
C ALA A 100 -3.18 -2.86 16.12
N PHE A 101 -4.09 -2.10 16.73
CA PHE A 101 -5.52 -2.39 16.71
C PHE A 101 -6.28 -1.16 16.22
N LEU A 102 -7.18 -1.36 15.27
CA LEU A 102 -8.03 -0.29 14.75
C LEU A 102 -9.10 0.08 15.79
N PRO A 103 -9.44 1.38 15.92
CA PRO A 103 -10.46 1.83 16.85
C PRO A 103 -11.90 1.62 16.36
N PHE A 104 -12.09 0.95 15.22
CA PHE A 104 -13.36 0.76 14.52
C PHE A 104 -13.40 -0.60 13.81
N ASP A 105 -14.59 -1.02 13.38
CA ASP A 105 -14.78 -2.21 12.53
C ASP A 105 -14.52 -1.86 11.06
N PRO A 106 -13.38 -2.28 10.48
CA PRO A 106 -12.98 -1.91 9.13
C PRO A 106 -13.83 -2.56 8.03
N THR A 107 -14.78 -3.44 8.39
CA THR A 107 -15.65 -4.16 7.46
C THR A 107 -16.99 -3.44 7.23
N THR A 108 -17.33 -2.49 8.11
CA THR A 108 -18.66 -1.85 8.12
C THR A 108 -18.72 -0.57 7.29
N ASP A 109 -17.63 0.21 7.26
CA ASP A 109 -17.55 1.46 6.50
C ASP A 109 -16.16 1.66 5.88
N PHE A 110 -16.01 2.71 5.08
CA PHE A 110 -14.74 3.18 4.58
C PHE A 110 -13.99 3.95 5.67
N HIS A 111 -12.71 3.62 5.84
CA HIS A 111 -11.80 4.30 6.76
C HIS A 111 -10.53 4.72 6.05
N GLU A 112 -9.94 5.85 6.43
CA GLU A 112 -8.67 6.32 5.87
C GLU A 112 -7.51 5.68 6.62
N TYR A 113 -6.66 4.96 5.90
CA TYR A 113 -5.38 4.47 6.38
C TYR A 113 -4.27 5.33 5.80
N ARG A 114 -3.34 5.77 6.63
CA ARG A 114 -2.28 6.70 6.20
C ARG A 114 -0.90 6.26 6.67
N ILE A 115 0.05 6.36 5.73
CA ILE A 115 1.48 6.20 5.96
C ILE A 115 2.12 7.57 5.75
N ASP A 116 2.72 8.14 6.80
CA ASP A 116 3.60 9.30 6.66
C ASP A 116 5.05 8.82 6.69
N TYR A 117 5.66 8.78 5.51
CA TYR A 117 7.04 8.39 5.29
C TYR A 117 7.92 9.64 5.18
N ILE A 118 8.73 9.90 6.20
CA ILE A 118 9.59 11.08 6.28
C ILE A 118 11.01 10.68 6.70
N PRO A 119 12.02 11.58 6.64
CA PRO A 119 13.39 11.19 6.94
C PRO A 119 13.56 10.52 8.31
N GLY A 120 13.99 9.25 8.28
CA GLY A 120 14.32 8.45 9.46
C GLY A 120 13.14 7.90 10.27
N ARG A 121 11.90 8.11 9.83
CA ARG A 121 10.71 7.59 10.52
C ARG A 121 9.52 7.35 9.60
N VAL A 122 8.65 6.45 10.04
CA VAL A 122 7.36 6.18 9.44
C VAL A 122 6.29 6.27 10.53
N TYR A 123 5.24 7.03 10.27
CA TYR A 123 4.03 7.01 11.09
C TYR A 123 2.90 6.30 10.36
N PHE A 124 2.14 5.53 11.10
CA PHE A 124 0.95 4.84 10.62
C PHE A 124 -0.27 5.42 11.31
N TYR A 125 -1.34 5.64 10.55
CA TYR A 125 -2.59 6.19 11.05
C TYR A 125 -3.81 5.43 10.53
N ALA A 126 -4.89 5.53 11.30
CA ALA A 126 -6.24 5.14 10.92
C ALA A 126 -7.20 6.26 11.35
N ASP A 127 -7.99 6.81 10.41
CA ASP A 127 -8.89 7.95 10.61
C ASP A 127 -8.24 9.14 11.35
N GLY A 128 -6.98 9.42 11.01
CA GLY A 128 -6.20 10.51 11.59
C GLY A 128 -5.57 10.20 12.95
N GLU A 129 -5.93 9.10 13.60
CA GLU A 129 -5.32 8.64 14.86
C GLU A 129 -4.01 7.89 14.61
N VAL A 130 -2.97 8.18 15.39
CA VAL A 130 -1.66 7.50 15.28
C VAL A 130 -1.80 6.07 15.81
N LEU A 131 -1.50 5.09 14.96
CA LEU A 131 -1.40 3.68 15.35
C LEU A 131 0.00 3.34 15.87
N ALA A 132 1.04 3.80 15.18
CA ALA A 132 2.43 3.57 15.55
C ALA A 132 3.39 4.57 14.92
N GLU A 133 4.56 4.70 15.54
CA GLU A 133 5.76 5.31 14.95
C GLU A 133 6.86 4.24 14.89
N MET A 134 7.50 4.10 13.73
CA MET A 134 8.66 3.23 13.54
C MET A 134 9.85 4.06 13.06
N THR A 135 11.01 3.78 13.64
CA THR A 135 12.27 4.46 13.35
C THR A 135 13.40 3.44 13.19
N GLY A 136 14.58 3.88 12.75
CA GLY A 136 15.77 3.03 12.67
C GLY A 136 16.15 2.65 11.25
N SER A 137 17.07 1.69 11.11
CA SER A 137 17.71 1.36 9.84
C SER A 137 16.81 0.65 8.83
N ALA A 138 15.63 0.19 9.25
CA ALA A 138 14.63 -0.41 8.36
C ALA A 138 13.76 0.63 7.65
N VAL A 139 13.79 1.90 8.08
CA VAL A 139 13.11 2.98 7.36
C VAL A 139 13.76 3.10 5.97
N PRO A 140 12.98 3.02 4.87
CA PRO A 140 13.54 3.08 3.53
C PRO A 140 14.33 4.37 3.27
N THR A 141 15.27 4.31 2.33
CA THR A 141 16.11 5.44 1.90
C THR A 141 16.12 5.65 0.39
N SER A 142 15.39 4.80 -0.34
CA SER A 142 15.28 4.83 -1.80
C SER A 142 13.90 5.34 -2.21
N PRO A 143 13.73 5.92 -3.42
CA PRO A 143 12.41 6.15 -4.00
C PRO A 143 11.77 4.82 -4.43
N GLY A 144 10.44 4.78 -4.46
CA GLY A 144 9.65 3.60 -4.77
C GLY A 144 8.28 3.98 -5.31
N HIS A 145 7.28 3.16 -5.01
CA HIS A 145 5.92 3.32 -5.51
C HIS A 145 4.90 2.82 -4.49
N LEU A 146 3.63 3.14 -4.71
CA LEU A 146 2.54 2.64 -3.85
C LEU A 146 1.85 1.45 -4.50
N ILE A 147 1.47 0.50 -3.66
CA ILE A 147 0.77 -0.71 -4.05
C ILE A 147 -0.44 -0.89 -3.14
N LEU A 148 -1.55 -1.31 -3.76
CA LEU A 148 -2.69 -1.89 -3.08
C LEU A 148 -2.85 -3.32 -3.56
N GLN A 149 -3.00 -4.25 -2.61
CA GLN A 149 -3.12 -5.67 -2.93
C GLN A 149 -4.20 -6.30 -2.08
N HIS A 150 -4.88 -7.30 -2.63
CA HIS A 150 -5.76 -8.18 -1.87
C HIS A 150 -5.49 -9.62 -2.30
N TRP A 151 -4.99 -10.43 -1.37
CA TRP A 151 -4.41 -11.72 -1.68
C TRP A 151 -4.72 -12.80 -0.63
N SER A 152 -4.48 -14.06 -1.00
CA SER A 152 -4.55 -15.19 -0.10
C SER A 152 -3.65 -16.32 -0.59
N ASN A 153 -2.78 -16.81 0.27
CA ASN A 153 -1.83 -17.90 -0.04
C ASN A 153 -2.02 -19.13 0.86
N GLY A 154 -2.99 -19.09 1.77
CA GLY A 154 -3.29 -20.20 2.68
C GLY A 154 -2.31 -20.41 3.83
N ASN A 155 -1.29 -19.55 4.03
CA ASN A 155 -0.45 -19.63 5.23
C ASN A 155 -1.34 -19.44 6.47
N PRO A 156 -1.47 -20.44 7.38
CA PRO A 156 -2.34 -20.38 8.56
C PRO A 156 -2.02 -19.21 9.51
N LEU A 157 -0.78 -18.74 9.49
CA LEU A 157 -0.29 -17.69 10.37
C LEU A 157 -0.42 -16.30 9.72
N TRP A 158 -0.68 -16.24 8.41
CA TRP A 158 -0.91 -15.00 7.68
C TRP A 158 -2.31 -14.94 7.05
N SER A 159 -2.45 -15.13 5.73
CA SER A 159 -3.76 -14.98 5.08
C SER A 159 -4.80 -16.01 5.56
N GLY A 160 -4.39 -17.23 5.90
CA GLY A 160 -5.24 -18.31 6.43
C GLY A 160 -6.38 -18.76 5.50
N GLY A 161 -6.28 -18.46 4.20
CA GLY A 161 -7.29 -18.84 3.22
C GLY A 161 -7.11 -20.24 2.62
N PRO A 162 -7.74 -20.52 1.46
CA PRO A 162 -8.54 -19.60 0.65
C PRO A 162 -9.82 -19.12 1.38
N PRO A 163 -10.36 -17.95 1.04
CA PRO A 163 -11.58 -17.45 1.67
C PRO A 163 -12.81 -18.31 1.29
N PRO A 164 -13.83 -18.40 2.17
CA PRO A 164 -15.02 -19.21 1.93
C PRO A 164 -15.95 -18.65 0.83
N ASN A 165 -15.78 -17.38 0.50
CA ASN A 165 -16.53 -16.62 -0.51
C ASN A 165 -15.60 -15.66 -1.25
N ASP A 166 -16.01 -15.22 -2.45
CA ASP A 166 -15.36 -14.09 -3.11
C ASP A 166 -15.32 -12.90 -2.16
N SER A 167 -14.13 -12.33 -2.02
CA SER A 167 -13.82 -11.38 -0.96
C SER A 167 -13.22 -10.14 -1.60
N ALA A 168 -13.84 -8.99 -1.34
CA ALA A 168 -13.44 -7.72 -1.94
C ALA A 168 -12.82 -6.78 -0.89
N LEU A 169 -11.65 -6.24 -1.22
CA LEU A 169 -11.17 -4.97 -0.68
C LEU A 169 -11.77 -3.88 -1.56
N THR A 170 -12.58 -3.00 -0.97
CA THR A 170 -13.17 -1.88 -1.71
C THR A 170 -12.41 -0.61 -1.39
N VAL A 171 -11.98 0.10 -2.43
CA VAL A 171 -11.18 1.32 -2.32
C VAL A 171 -12.01 2.49 -2.84
N GLU A 172 -12.23 3.50 -2.00
CA GLU A 172 -12.94 4.73 -2.37
C GLU A 172 -11.98 5.71 -3.05
N TYR A 173 -10.82 5.96 -2.44
CA TYR A 173 -9.77 6.79 -3.00
C TYR A 173 -8.37 6.38 -2.56
N VAL A 174 -7.38 6.83 -3.33
CA VAL A 174 -5.97 6.88 -2.93
C VAL A 174 -5.48 8.30 -3.15
N LYS A 175 -4.81 8.89 -2.15
CA LYS A 175 -4.21 10.22 -2.20
C LYS A 175 -2.76 10.13 -1.76
N ALA A 176 -1.86 10.56 -2.64
CA ALA A 176 -0.42 10.55 -2.37
C ALA A 176 0.13 11.97 -2.53
N TYR A 177 0.72 12.50 -1.46
CA TYR A 177 1.35 13.82 -1.44
C TYR A 177 2.81 13.65 -1.06
N PHE A 178 3.71 13.84 -2.01
CA PHE A 178 5.08 13.37 -1.85
C PHE A 178 6.10 14.18 -2.63
N ASN A 179 7.34 14.08 -2.14
CA ASN A 179 8.52 14.54 -2.82
C ASN A 179 8.91 13.52 -3.90
N SER A 180 9.01 14.00 -5.13
CA SER A 180 9.56 13.22 -6.24
C SER A 180 11.08 13.06 -6.05
N SER A 181 11.67 11.95 -6.48
CA SER A 181 13.14 11.82 -6.59
C SER A 181 13.71 12.37 -7.90
N LEU A 182 12.87 12.81 -8.84
CA LEU A 182 13.31 13.33 -10.13
C LEU A 182 13.85 14.75 -10.01
N LEU A 183 15.07 14.97 -10.51
CA LEU A 183 15.72 16.29 -10.52
C LEU A 183 14.89 17.37 -11.23
N GLN A 184 14.17 17.00 -12.30
CA GLN A 184 13.30 17.94 -13.00
C GLN A 184 12.17 18.44 -12.09
N ARG A 185 11.59 17.59 -11.25
CA ARG A 185 10.52 17.98 -10.32
C ARG A 185 11.05 18.88 -9.21
N HIS A 186 12.30 18.69 -8.78
CA HIS A 186 12.98 19.61 -7.86
C HIS A 186 13.20 20.98 -8.49
N ALA A 187 13.68 21.02 -9.74
CA ALA A 187 13.87 22.27 -10.49
C ALA A 187 12.54 23.01 -10.69
N ASP A 188 11.48 22.30 -11.10
CA ASP A 188 10.13 22.85 -11.26
C ASP A 188 9.60 23.45 -9.95
N TRP A 189 9.83 22.76 -8.82
CA TRP A 189 9.45 23.27 -7.51
C TRP A 189 10.23 24.53 -7.14
N ALA A 190 11.56 24.53 -7.31
CA ALA A 190 12.42 25.66 -6.98
C ALA A 190 12.08 26.91 -7.80
N ALA A 191 11.68 26.73 -9.06
CA ALA A 191 11.24 27.82 -9.93
C ALA A 191 9.87 28.40 -9.51
N ARG A 192 8.95 27.57 -8.98
CA ARG A 192 7.60 28.00 -8.57
C ARG A 192 7.53 28.54 -7.13
N CYS A 193 8.22 27.91 -6.20
CA CYS A 193 8.19 28.24 -4.77
C CYS A 193 9.40 29.08 -4.39
N THR A 194 9.42 30.35 -4.81
CA THR A 194 10.52 31.29 -4.54
C THR A 194 10.48 31.90 -3.14
N ASN A 195 9.31 31.87 -2.49
CA ASN A 195 9.11 32.34 -1.13
C ASN A 195 8.10 31.45 -0.39
N ALA A 196 8.60 30.52 0.42
CA ALA A 196 7.76 29.56 1.17
C ALA A 196 6.88 30.21 2.24
N THR A 197 7.13 31.46 2.63
CA THR A 197 6.32 32.19 3.62
C THR A 197 5.29 33.11 2.98
N ALA A 198 5.24 33.19 1.64
CA ALA A 198 4.26 34.02 0.95
C ALA A 198 2.83 33.46 1.15
N PRO A 199 1.80 34.32 1.18
CA PRO A 199 0.41 33.86 1.21
C PRO A 199 0.12 32.87 0.07
N GLY A 200 -0.43 31.70 0.40
CA GLY A 200 -0.74 30.65 -0.58
C GLY A 200 0.45 29.82 -1.06
N ALA A 201 1.66 29.99 -0.49
CA ALA A 201 2.82 29.18 -0.82
C ALA A 201 2.74 27.74 -0.26
N ILE A 202 1.90 27.53 0.75
CA ILE A 202 1.66 26.23 1.38
C ILE A 202 0.38 25.64 0.80
N CYS A 203 0.47 24.41 0.28
CA CYS A 203 -0.68 23.61 -0.07
C CYS A 203 -1.16 22.84 1.17
N GLU A 204 -2.15 23.37 1.87
CA GLU A 204 -2.77 22.65 2.98
C GLU A 204 -3.45 21.39 2.45
N ILE A 205 -3.14 20.24 3.05
CA ILE A 205 -3.78 18.96 2.76
C ILE A 205 -4.92 18.80 3.76
N PRO A 206 -6.19 18.84 3.32
CA PRO A 206 -7.31 18.64 4.22
C PRO A 206 -7.23 17.29 4.92
N ASN A 207 -7.64 17.25 6.18
CA ASN A 207 -7.70 16.02 6.95
C ASN A 207 -9.05 15.33 6.72
N LEU A 208 -9.04 14.05 6.35
CA LEU A 208 -10.22 13.20 6.18
C LEU A 208 -11.29 13.78 5.23
N ASP A 209 -10.90 14.63 4.27
CA ASP A 209 -11.79 15.09 3.22
C ASP A 209 -11.68 14.14 2.03
N LYS A 210 -12.72 13.34 1.80
CA LYS A 210 -12.75 12.36 0.73
C LYS A 210 -12.92 12.98 -0.66
N ASP A 211 -13.60 14.11 -0.76
CA ASP A 211 -13.97 14.76 -2.03
C ASP A 211 -12.89 15.75 -2.49
N TRP A 212 -11.98 16.16 -1.59
CA TRP A 212 -10.89 17.07 -1.93
C TRP A 212 -9.77 16.41 -2.72
N PHE A 213 -9.58 16.84 -3.96
CA PHE A 213 -8.41 16.53 -4.77
C PHE A 213 -7.88 17.82 -5.39
N PHE A 214 -6.58 18.12 -5.25
CA PHE A 214 -5.99 19.31 -5.86
C PHE A 214 -6.24 19.40 -7.38
N GLY A 215 -6.39 18.27 -8.07
CA GLY A 215 -6.73 18.23 -9.50
C GLY A 215 -8.13 18.77 -9.83
N LEU A 216 -9.04 18.84 -8.86
CA LEU A 216 -10.40 19.34 -9.04
C LEU A 216 -10.54 20.84 -8.74
N HIS A 217 -9.48 21.48 -8.25
CA HIS A 217 -9.50 22.89 -7.88
C HIS A 217 -8.67 23.76 -8.83
N PRO A 218 -9.16 24.97 -9.16
CA PRO A 218 -8.47 25.86 -10.09
C PRO A 218 -7.10 26.26 -9.54
N ASN A 219 -6.09 26.27 -10.41
CA ASN A 219 -4.72 26.70 -10.12
C ASN A 219 -3.97 25.88 -9.05
N MET A 220 -4.46 24.70 -8.69
CA MET A 220 -3.84 23.85 -7.67
C MET A 220 -2.92 22.76 -8.24
N THR A 221 -3.02 22.44 -9.53
CA THR A 221 -2.17 21.45 -10.22
C THR A 221 -1.53 21.96 -11.52
N PRO A 222 -1.11 23.24 -11.62
CA PRO A 222 -0.55 23.77 -12.86
C PRO A 222 0.69 22.96 -13.29
N ASN A 223 0.72 22.52 -14.55
CA ASN A 223 1.79 21.72 -15.16
C ASN A 223 2.11 20.41 -14.40
N GLN A 224 1.14 19.83 -13.71
CA GLN A 224 1.26 18.46 -13.22
C GLN A 224 0.83 17.47 -14.30
N THR A 225 1.48 16.31 -14.32
CA THR A 225 1.04 15.18 -15.15
C THR A 225 -0.29 14.69 -14.61
N VAL A 226 -1.38 15.05 -15.27
CA VAL A 226 -2.70 14.47 -15.03
C VAL A 226 -2.84 13.32 -16.03
N TRP A 227 -2.87 12.09 -15.52
CA TRP A 227 -3.26 10.95 -16.34
C TRP A 227 -4.76 11.04 -16.57
N VAL A 228 -5.15 11.60 -17.71
CA VAL A 228 -6.51 11.47 -18.22
C VAL A 228 -6.59 10.07 -18.83
N SER A 229 -7.55 9.26 -18.42
CA SER A 229 -7.83 8.00 -19.12
C SER A 229 -8.17 8.35 -20.56
N ASP A 230 -7.29 8.00 -21.50
CA ASP A 230 -7.68 7.92 -22.91
C ASP A 230 -8.85 6.92 -22.97
N GLU A 231 -10.07 7.40 -23.24
CA GLU A 231 -11.27 6.56 -23.41
C GLU A 231 -11.09 5.51 -24.53
N ASN A 232 -10.01 5.63 -25.34
CA ASN A 232 -9.64 4.72 -26.41
C ASN A 232 -8.44 3.78 -26.11
N ALA A 233 -7.81 3.85 -24.94
CA ALA A 233 -6.67 2.98 -24.61
C ALA A 233 -7.07 1.50 -24.37
N GLY A 234 -8.36 1.18 -24.36
CA GLY A 234 -8.88 -0.19 -24.26
C GLY A 234 -8.71 -1.05 -25.52
N SER A 235 -8.11 -0.54 -26.60
CA SER A 235 -7.90 -1.33 -27.81
C SER A 235 -6.65 -0.92 -28.59
N ARG A 236 -5.46 -1.32 -28.13
CA ARG A 236 -4.27 -1.63 -28.95
C ARG A 236 -3.08 -1.93 -28.05
N LEU A 237 -3.03 -3.17 -27.57
CA LEU A 237 -1.75 -3.83 -27.32
C LEU A 237 -1.59 -4.92 -28.38
N GLU A 238 -1.23 -4.52 -29.60
CA GLU A 238 -0.62 -5.48 -30.53
C GLU A 238 0.79 -5.78 -30.01
N ILE A 239 0.89 -6.87 -29.25
CA ILE A 239 2.15 -7.40 -28.76
C ILE A 239 2.91 -7.95 -29.98
N LEU A 240 3.93 -7.21 -30.42
CA LEU A 240 5.00 -7.77 -31.24
C LEU A 240 5.66 -8.91 -30.44
N ARG A 241 5.38 -10.14 -30.87
CA ARG A 241 5.97 -11.38 -30.37
C ARG A 241 7.45 -11.48 -30.74
N TRP A 242 8.36 -11.04 -29.87
CA TRP A 242 9.77 -11.45 -29.93
C TRP A 242 10.27 -11.83 -28.53
N TRP A 243 10.29 -13.15 -28.31
CA TRP A 243 11.04 -13.96 -27.35
C TRP A 243 11.95 -13.24 -26.35
N THR A 244 11.60 -13.32 -25.07
CA THR A 244 12.55 -13.54 -23.97
C THR A 244 11.92 -14.57 -23.01
N ILE A 245 12.50 -15.77 -23.01
CA ILE A 245 12.28 -16.82 -22.02
C ILE A 245 13.32 -16.58 -20.91
N ILE A 246 13.00 -17.02 -19.68
CA ILE A 246 13.83 -17.10 -18.45
C ILE A 246 13.54 -15.90 -17.50
N SER A 247 12.94 -16.03 -16.30
CA SER A 247 12.86 -17.16 -15.37
C SER A 247 11.55 -17.15 -14.56
N ALA A 248 10.81 -18.26 -14.60
CA ALA A 248 10.03 -18.72 -13.46
C ALA A 248 10.85 -19.85 -12.81
N LEU A 249 11.17 -19.71 -11.53
CA LEU A 249 11.46 -20.80 -10.58
C LEU A 249 12.01 -20.19 -9.30
N LEU A 250 11.22 -20.25 -8.22
CA LEU A 250 11.63 -20.77 -6.93
C LEU A 250 10.35 -21.00 -6.11
N LEU A 251 9.76 -22.16 -6.29
CA LEU A 251 8.94 -22.79 -5.27
C LEU A 251 9.68 -24.01 -4.74
N VAL A 252 9.44 -24.28 -3.46
CA VAL A 252 9.74 -25.48 -2.69
C VAL A 252 11.11 -25.53 -2.00
N ASN A 253 11.14 -24.98 -0.78
CA ASN A 253 11.35 -25.79 0.43
C ASN A 253 10.96 -25.00 1.69
N GLY A 254 9.66 -24.92 1.97
CA GLY A 254 9.11 -24.49 3.25
C GLY A 254 8.08 -25.46 3.84
N TRP A 255 7.77 -26.55 3.14
CA TRP A 255 6.94 -27.63 3.66
C TRP A 255 7.80 -28.56 4.49
N LEU A 256 8.14 -28.16 5.72
CA LEU A 256 8.39 -29.10 6.84
C LEU A 256 8.64 -28.47 8.21
N LEU A 257 8.62 -27.15 8.39
CA LEU A 257 8.73 -26.57 9.74
C LEU A 257 7.75 -25.41 9.89
N GLY A 258 6.76 -25.60 10.75
CA GLY A 258 5.84 -24.56 11.18
C GLY A 258 6.59 -23.41 11.85
N LEU A 259 6.98 -22.42 11.05
CA LEU A 259 7.62 -21.20 11.47
C LEU A 259 6.97 -20.03 10.72
N TRP A 260 6.04 -19.39 11.44
CA TRP A 260 5.51 -18.03 11.31
C TRP A 260 4.50 -17.67 10.21
#